data_AF-A0A7Y6Y999-F1
#
_entry.id   AF-A0A7Y6Y999-F1
#
_cell.length_a   1.000
_cell.length_b   1.000
_cell.length_c   1.000
_cell.angle_alpha   90.00
_cell.angle_beta   90.00
_cell.angle_gamma   90.00
#
_symmetry.space_group_name_H-M   'P 1'
#
loop_
_entity.id
_entity.type
_entity.pdbx_description
1 polymer ?
#
loop_
_entity_poly.entity_id
_entity_poly.type
_entity_poly.pdbx_seq_one_letter_code
_entity_poly.pdbx_strand_id
1 'polypeptide(L)'
;MRKSILSLVGCALLATGAVTAEMKHSMHDESMHAKHAAKMHGNIEREDRRELVLYPLPVYESTLANMREHLRGIHNVQKLVGEGLYAEAADAADRAMGMGHNHGAHGSAAEHQFMPAGMMALGSAMHSSAADLAVALREAEVTDDLQAVFAAMGKVTENCVACHDAYRLQPME
;
A
#
# COMPACT_ATOMS: atom_id res chain seq x y z
N MET A 1 47.04 -12.74 -7.16
CA MET A 1 48.22 -12.62 -6.27
C MET A 1 47.83 -11.70 -5.10
N ARG A 2 47.60 -12.27 -3.90
CA ARG A 2 48.39 -12.02 -2.66
C ARG A 2 48.29 -10.55 -2.17
N LYS A 3 47.84 -10.23 -0.95
CA LYS A 3 48.08 -10.91 0.34
C LYS A 3 47.03 -10.56 1.40
N SER A 4 46.55 -11.57 2.11
CA SER A 4 46.02 -11.47 3.47
C SER A 4 47.11 -11.02 4.44
N ILE A 5 46.74 -10.25 5.46
CA ILE A 5 47.54 -10.07 6.67
C ILE A 5 46.66 -10.42 7.87
N LEU A 6 46.81 -11.65 8.34
CA LEU A 6 46.51 -12.05 9.72
C LEU A 6 47.52 -11.34 10.63
N SER A 7 47.05 -10.74 11.72
CA SER A 7 47.89 -10.43 12.87
C SER A 7 47.29 -11.11 14.09
N LEU A 8 48.13 -11.87 14.76
CA LEU A 8 47.83 -12.82 15.83
C LEU A 8 48.63 -12.38 17.06
N VAL A 9 48.04 -12.61 18.23
CA VAL A 9 48.66 -12.69 19.57
C VAL A 9 48.83 -11.38 20.36
N GLY A 10 48.24 -11.39 21.55
CA GLY A 10 48.55 -10.49 22.66
C GLY A 10 47.74 -10.83 23.90
N CYS A 11 47.85 -12.06 24.41
CA CYS A 11 47.24 -12.49 25.67
C CYS A 11 47.95 -11.78 26.84
N ALA A 12 47.23 -10.92 27.56
CA ALA A 12 47.66 -10.39 28.85
C ALA A 12 46.56 -10.67 29.88
N LEU A 13 46.78 -11.71 30.70
CA LEU A 13 46.02 -11.95 31.92
C LEU A 13 46.35 -10.84 32.92
N LEU A 14 45.33 -10.08 33.34
CA LEU A 14 45.33 -9.35 34.59
C LEU A 14 44.06 -9.73 35.34
N ALA A 15 44.23 -10.62 36.32
CA ALA A 15 43.20 -10.95 37.29
C ALA A 15 43.17 -9.87 38.37
N THR A 16 42.06 -9.15 38.50
CA THR A 16 41.77 -8.35 39.70
C THR A 16 40.27 -8.31 39.98
N GLY A 17 39.88 -8.93 41.09
CA GLY A 17 38.83 -8.49 42.01
C GLY A 17 37.40 -8.38 41.49
N ALA A 18 36.57 -9.38 41.80
CA ALA A 18 35.13 -9.21 41.84
C ALA A 18 34.75 -8.24 42.98
N VAL A 19 34.23 -7.07 42.63
CA VAL A 19 33.51 -6.19 43.56
C VAL A 19 32.08 -6.09 43.02
N THR A 20 31.20 -6.96 43.49
CA THR A 20 29.76 -6.82 43.23
C THR A 20 29.21 -5.74 44.14
N ALA A 21 29.20 -4.51 43.67
CA ALA A 21 28.35 -3.48 44.25
C ALA A 21 26.90 -3.79 43.85
N GLU A 22 26.09 -4.24 44.79
CA GLU A 22 24.64 -4.34 44.62
C GLU A 22 24.07 -2.95 44.36
N MET A 23 23.79 -2.64 43.09
CA MET A 23 22.88 -1.56 42.74
C MET A 23 21.47 -2.02 43.07
N LYS A 24 20.96 -1.58 44.22
CA LYS A 24 19.54 -1.71 44.58
C LYS A 24 18.71 -1.04 43.49
N HIS A 25 18.17 -1.83 42.57
CA HIS A 25 17.23 -1.36 41.56
C HIS A 25 16.05 -0.72 42.29
N SER A 26 15.86 0.58 42.08
CA SER A 26 14.64 1.28 42.52
C SER A 26 13.47 0.55 41.89
N MET A 27 12.61 -0.06 42.70
CA MET A 27 11.39 -0.69 42.21
C MET A 27 10.50 0.43 41.67
N HIS A 28 10.46 0.57 40.35
CA HIS A 28 9.49 1.41 39.68
C HIS A 28 8.10 0.80 39.94
N ASP A 29 7.23 1.57 40.59
CA ASP A 29 5.85 1.19 40.86
C ASP A 29 5.08 1.13 39.53
N GLU A 30 4.86 -0.09 39.00
CA GLU A 30 4.08 -0.36 37.78
C GLU A 30 2.70 0.33 37.79
N SER A 31 2.13 0.57 38.97
CA SER A 31 0.80 1.19 39.10
C SER A 31 0.78 2.66 38.65
N MET A 32 1.94 3.33 38.65
CA MET A 32 2.06 4.72 38.21
C MET A 32 2.11 4.85 36.68
N HIS A 33 2.60 3.82 35.96
CA HIS A 33 2.57 3.78 34.50
C HIS A 33 1.17 3.44 33.95
N ALA A 34 0.46 2.51 34.61
CA ALA A 34 -0.88 2.11 34.19
C ALA A 34 -1.91 3.25 34.25
N LYS A 35 -1.85 4.09 35.29
CA LYS A 35 -2.77 5.22 35.48
C LYS A 35 -2.50 6.39 34.52
N HIS A 36 -1.25 6.61 34.12
CA HIS A 36 -0.90 7.62 33.10
C HIS A 36 -1.31 7.18 31.70
N ALA A 37 -1.16 5.89 31.36
CA ALA A 37 -1.60 5.33 30.07
C ALA A 37 -3.12 5.43 29.89
N ALA A 38 -3.90 5.09 30.93
CA ALA A 38 -5.37 5.15 30.88
C ALA A 38 -5.93 6.58 30.72
N LYS A 39 -5.19 7.61 31.16
CA LYS A 39 -5.61 9.01 31.05
C LYS A 39 -5.19 9.67 29.73
N MET A 40 -4.18 9.12 29.05
CA MET A 40 -3.77 9.52 27.70
C MET A 40 -4.59 8.81 26.61
N HIS A 41 -5.13 7.63 26.89
CA HIS A 41 -6.03 6.89 26.00
C HIS A 41 -7.49 7.18 26.37
N GLY A 42 -7.89 8.45 26.26
CA GLY A 42 -9.30 8.70 26.01
C GLY A 42 -9.62 8.03 24.68
N ASN A 43 -10.35 6.92 24.69
CA ASN A 43 -10.92 6.32 23.48
C ASN A 43 -11.87 7.33 22.86
N ILE A 44 -11.33 8.28 22.09
CA ILE A 44 -12.07 8.96 21.06
C ILE A 44 -12.17 7.93 19.94
N GLU A 45 -13.16 7.04 20.05
CA GLU A 45 -13.65 6.27 18.92
C GLU A 45 -14.10 7.29 17.88
N ARG A 46 -13.23 7.57 16.90
CA ARG A 46 -13.58 8.44 15.78
C ARG A 46 -14.56 7.64 14.94
N GLU A 47 -15.83 8.03 14.98
CA GLU A 47 -16.85 7.48 14.10
C GLU A 47 -16.36 7.51 12.64
N ASP A 48 -16.43 6.37 11.99
CA ASP A 48 -16.06 6.24 10.58
C ASP A 48 -17.12 6.92 9.72
N ARG A 49 -16.78 8.12 9.23
CA ARG A 49 -17.68 9.00 8.48
C ARG A 49 -17.85 8.62 7.00
N ARG A 50 -17.24 7.50 6.57
CA ARG A 50 -17.37 7.02 5.19
C ARG A 50 -18.78 6.51 4.92
N GLU A 51 -19.28 6.76 3.72
CA GLU A 51 -20.55 6.24 3.26
C GLU A 51 -20.50 4.71 3.22
N LEU A 52 -21.44 4.08 3.93
CA LEU A 52 -21.56 2.63 3.98
C LEU A 52 -22.24 2.12 2.71
N VAL A 53 -21.56 1.26 1.98
CA VAL A 53 -22.08 0.57 0.81
C VAL A 53 -22.24 -0.91 1.14
N LEU A 54 -23.50 -1.37 1.12
CA LEU A 54 -23.84 -2.76 1.39
C LEU A 54 -23.87 -3.58 0.10
N TYR A 55 -23.21 -4.72 0.12
CA TYR A 55 -23.16 -5.66 -0.99
C TYR A 55 -23.67 -7.04 -0.56
N PRO A 56 -24.41 -7.78 -1.42
CA PRO A 56 -24.56 -9.21 -1.20
C PRO A 56 -23.19 -9.88 -1.09
N LEU A 57 -23.04 -10.87 -0.20
CA LEU A 57 -21.73 -11.46 0.13
C LEU A 57 -20.89 -11.86 -1.10
N PRO A 58 -21.43 -12.53 -2.14
CA PRO A 58 -20.63 -12.89 -3.32
C PRO A 58 -20.08 -11.66 -4.08
N VAL A 59 -20.86 -10.57 -4.12
CA VAL A 59 -20.48 -9.32 -4.81
C VAL A 59 -19.47 -8.53 -3.97
N TYR A 60 -19.60 -8.57 -2.65
CA TYR A 60 -18.62 -7.99 -1.73
C TYR A 60 -17.23 -8.62 -1.94
N GLU A 61 -17.18 -9.96 -1.97
CA GLU A 61 -15.94 -10.71 -2.15
C GLU A 61 -15.29 -10.47 -3.52
N SER A 62 -16.08 -10.49 -4.60
CA SER A 62 -15.58 -10.21 -5.95
C SER A 62 -15.08 -8.77 -6.09
N THR A 63 -15.79 -7.80 -5.52
CA THR A 63 -15.39 -6.38 -5.54
C THR A 63 -14.04 -6.19 -4.84
N LEU A 64 -13.85 -6.77 -3.66
CA LEU A 64 -12.55 -6.71 -2.96
C LEU A 64 -11.44 -7.46 -3.70
N ALA A 65 -11.77 -8.56 -4.38
CA ALA A 65 -10.80 -9.28 -5.21
C ALA A 65 -10.32 -8.42 -6.39
N ASN A 66 -11.22 -7.72 -7.06
CA ASN A 66 -10.89 -6.80 -8.15
C ASN A 66 -10.03 -5.62 -7.67
N MET A 67 -10.35 -5.02 -6.51
CA MET A 67 -9.52 -3.97 -5.92
C MET A 67 -8.09 -4.45 -5.63
N ARG A 68 -7.92 -5.67 -5.13
CA ARG A 68 -6.58 -6.27 -4.94
C ARG A 68 -5.87 -6.51 -6.27
N GLU A 69 -6.60 -6.87 -7.32
CA GLU A 69 -6.01 -7.09 -8.63
C GLU A 69 -5.54 -5.79 -9.28
N HIS A 70 -6.31 -4.70 -9.17
CA HIS A 70 -5.84 -3.37 -9.59
C HIS A 70 -4.55 -2.97 -8.86
N LEU A 71 -4.45 -3.23 -7.56
CA LEU A 71 -3.22 -2.96 -6.80
C LEU A 71 -2.02 -3.78 -7.28
N ARG A 72 -2.23 -5.07 -7.63
CA ARG A 72 -1.18 -5.89 -8.26
C ARG A 72 -0.77 -5.34 -9.62
N GLY A 73 -1.72 -4.83 -10.40
CA GLY A 73 -1.47 -4.12 -11.66
C GLY A 73 -0.52 -2.93 -11.46
N ILE A 74 -0.82 -2.04 -10.52
CA ILE A 74 0.04 -0.90 -10.18
C ILE A 74 1.45 -1.37 -9.79
N HIS A 75 1.55 -2.38 -8.93
CA HIS A 75 2.85 -2.93 -8.54
C HIS A 75 3.65 -3.44 -9.75
N ASN A 76 3.00 -4.17 -10.66
CA ASN A 76 3.66 -4.69 -11.85
C ASN A 76 4.13 -3.57 -12.79
N VAL A 77 3.32 -2.53 -12.98
CA VAL A 77 3.72 -1.34 -13.76
C VAL A 77 4.95 -0.68 -13.13
N GLN A 78 4.95 -0.45 -11.81
CA GLN A 78 6.08 0.13 -11.10
C GLN A 78 7.35 -0.71 -11.24
N LYS A 79 7.23 -2.03 -11.14
CA LYS A 79 8.35 -2.96 -11.35
C LYS A 79 8.94 -2.80 -12.75
N LEU A 80 8.10 -2.84 -13.79
CA LEU A 80 8.53 -2.75 -15.20
C LEU A 80 9.15 -1.38 -15.52
N VAL A 81 8.59 -0.30 -14.99
CA VAL A 81 9.19 1.05 -15.06
C VAL A 81 10.58 1.05 -14.42
N GLY A 82 10.74 0.44 -13.25
CA GLY A 82 12.04 0.32 -12.57
C GLY A 82 13.07 -0.52 -13.34
N GLU A 83 12.61 -1.40 -14.24
CA GLU A 83 13.44 -2.20 -15.14
C GLU A 83 13.70 -1.50 -16.49
N GLY A 84 13.12 -0.31 -16.72
CA GLY A 84 13.20 0.43 -17.98
C GLY A 84 12.37 -0.16 -19.12
N LEU A 85 11.41 -1.05 -18.80
CA LEU A 85 10.55 -1.74 -19.77
C LEU A 85 9.23 -0.99 -19.95
N TYR A 86 9.27 0.21 -20.55
CA TYR A 86 8.11 1.10 -20.58
C TYR A 86 6.98 0.61 -21.48
N ALA A 87 7.29 0.04 -22.65
CA ALA A 87 6.28 -0.58 -23.51
C ALA A 87 5.52 -1.72 -22.80
N GLU A 88 6.24 -2.58 -22.07
CA GLU A 88 5.62 -3.67 -21.29
C GLU A 88 4.81 -3.14 -20.11
N ALA A 89 5.29 -2.07 -19.46
CA ALA A 89 4.58 -1.38 -18.40
C ALA A 89 3.25 -0.80 -18.91
N ALA A 90 3.23 -0.21 -20.11
CA ALA A 90 2.01 0.32 -20.72
C ALA A 90 0.97 -0.79 -20.94
N ASP A 91 1.40 -1.91 -21.52
CA ASP A 91 0.50 -3.04 -21.73
C ASP A 91 0.01 -3.65 -20.41
N ALA A 92 0.85 -3.63 -19.36
CA ALA A 92 0.45 -4.06 -18.03
C ALA A 92 -0.61 -3.14 -17.42
N ALA A 93 -0.48 -1.81 -17.58
CA ALA A 93 -1.48 -0.85 -17.13
C ALA A 93 -2.83 -1.06 -17.83
N ASP A 94 -2.83 -1.20 -19.16
CA ASP A 94 -4.04 -1.43 -19.98
C ASP A 94 -4.75 -2.73 -19.61
N ARG A 95 -4.01 -3.83 -19.44
CA ARG A 95 -4.58 -5.14 -19.07
C ARG A 95 -5.15 -5.17 -17.66
N ALA A 96 -4.47 -4.53 -16.71
CA ALA A 96 -4.89 -4.58 -15.33
C ALA A 96 -6.04 -3.61 -15.02
N MET A 97 -6.04 -2.43 -15.63
CA MET A 97 -6.89 -1.31 -15.22
C MET A 97 -7.51 -0.52 -16.38
N GLY A 98 -7.23 -0.84 -17.65
CA GLY A 98 -7.83 -0.14 -18.78
C GLY A 98 -9.35 -0.35 -18.87
N MET A 99 -10.06 0.53 -19.59
CA MET A 99 -11.53 0.48 -19.70
C MET A 99 -12.10 -0.87 -20.21
N GLY A 100 -11.36 -1.59 -21.05
CA GLY A 100 -11.77 -2.93 -21.53
C GLY A 100 -11.69 -4.03 -20.46
N HIS A 101 -11.10 -3.73 -19.30
CA HIS A 101 -10.87 -4.64 -18.19
C HIS A 101 -11.50 -4.12 -16.90
N ASN A 102 -12.55 -3.30 -17.03
CA ASN A 102 -13.27 -2.63 -15.94
C ASN A 102 -13.82 -3.55 -14.84
N HIS A 103 -13.95 -4.83 -15.12
CA HIS A 103 -14.39 -5.85 -14.18
C HIS A 103 -13.24 -6.75 -13.68
N GLY A 104 -12.01 -6.63 -14.18
CA GLY A 104 -10.97 -7.62 -13.91
C GLY A 104 -11.38 -9.05 -14.34
N ALA A 105 -10.60 -10.06 -13.95
CA ALA A 105 -10.89 -11.46 -14.29
C ALA A 105 -12.11 -12.05 -13.54
N HIS A 106 -12.59 -11.37 -12.49
CA HIS A 106 -13.60 -11.90 -11.56
C HIS A 106 -14.77 -10.93 -11.30
N GLY A 107 -14.79 -9.75 -11.91
CA GLY A 107 -15.89 -8.80 -11.72
C GLY A 107 -17.10 -9.13 -12.55
N SER A 108 -18.20 -8.58 -12.09
CA SER A 108 -19.49 -8.73 -12.73
C SER A 108 -20.08 -7.34 -12.85
N ALA A 109 -20.71 -6.99 -13.97
CA ALA A 109 -21.48 -5.75 -14.03
C ALA A 109 -22.55 -5.63 -12.90
N ALA A 110 -22.85 -6.73 -12.20
CA ALA A 110 -23.69 -6.76 -11.02
C ALA A 110 -23.13 -5.99 -9.81
N GLU A 111 -21.84 -5.64 -9.72
CA GLU A 111 -21.35 -4.76 -8.64
C GLU A 111 -21.87 -3.32 -8.79
N HIS A 112 -22.00 -2.83 -10.02
CA HIS A 112 -22.39 -1.45 -10.30
C HIS A 112 -23.79 -1.10 -9.76
N GLN A 113 -24.70 -2.06 -9.68
CA GLN A 113 -26.07 -1.81 -9.19
C GLN A 113 -26.11 -1.42 -7.71
N PHE A 114 -25.06 -1.71 -6.94
CA PHE A 114 -24.96 -1.38 -5.51
C PHE A 114 -24.06 -0.15 -5.27
N MET A 115 -23.34 0.33 -6.28
CA MET A 115 -22.45 1.48 -6.15
C MET A 115 -23.22 2.80 -6.20
N PRO A 116 -23.01 3.74 -5.25
CA PRO A 116 -23.51 5.09 -5.40
C PRO A 116 -22.82 5.79 -6.58
N ALA A 117 -23.46 6.83 -7.12
CA ALA A 117 -22.99 7.54 -8.32
C ALA A 117 -21.54 8.05 -8.20
N GLY A 118 -21.15 8.55 -7.02
CA GLY A 118 -19.78 8.99 -6.78
C GLY A 118 -18.75 7.85 -6.85
N MET A 119 -19.08 6.67 -6.32
CA MET A 119 -18.21 5.50 -6.40
C MET A 119 -18.03 5.01 -7.85
N MET A 120 -19.12 4.98 -8.64
CA MET A 120 -19.05 4.63 -10.07
C MET A 120 -18.20 5.62 -10.88
N ALA A 121 -18.31 6.91 -10.56
CA ALA A 121 -17.53 7.97 -11.21
C ALA A 121 -16.04 7.82 -10.92
N LEU A 122 -15.66 7.53 -9.66
CA LEU A 122 -14.27 7.28 -9.28
C LEU A 122 -13.70 6.03 -9.96
N GLY A 123 -14.47 4.94 -10.04
CA GLY A 123 -14.07 3.73 -10.76
C GLY A 123 -13.82 4.01 -12.25
N SER A 124 -14.74 4.72 -12.89
CA SER A 124 -14.60 5.10 -14.31
C SER A 124 -13.40 6.02 -14.55
N ALA A 125 -13.18 7.00 -13.65
CA ALA A 125 -12.04 7.91 -13.71
C ALA A 125 -10.70 7.19 -13.49
N MET A 126 -10.65 6.16 -12.63
CA MET A 126 -9.47 5.30 -12.48
C MET A 126 -9.14 4.59 -13.79
N HIS A 127 -10.14 3.99 -14.46
CA HIS A 127 -9.92 3.30 -15.74
C HIS A 127 -9.45 4.24 -16.85
N SER A 128 -10.00 5.47 -16.91
CA SER A 128 -9.52 6.50 -17.83
C SER A 128 -8.08 6.91 -17.51
N SER A 129 -7.76 7.13 -16.23
CA SER A 129 -6.41 7.52 -15.80
C SER A 129 -5.39 6.42 -16.08
N ALA A 130 -5.80 5.15 -16.05
CA ALA A 130 -4.95 4.02 -16.42
C ALA A 130 -4.62 4.00 -17.91
N ALA A 131 -5.58 4.36 -18.78
CA ALA A 131 -5.34 4.54 -20.20
C ALA A 131 -4.37 5.71 -20.46
N ASP A 132 -4.53 6.83 -19.75
CA ASP A 132 -3.61 7.97 -19.84
C ASP A 132 -2.19 7.60 -19.36
N LEU A 133 -2.09 6.79 -18.30
CA LEU A 133 -0.81 6.24 -17.83
C LEU A 133 -0.17 5.33 -18.90
N ALA A 134 -0.93 4.49 -19.57
CA ALA A 134 -0.41 3.65 -20.65
C ALA A 134 0.14 4.50 -21.81
N VAL A 135 -0.52 5.61 -22.15
CA VAL A 135 -0.01 6.58 -23.14
C VAL A 135 1.32 7.19 -22.67
N ALA A 136 1.38 7.71 -21.44
CA ALA A 136 2.59 8.30 -20.88
C ALA A 136 3.77 7.31 -20.85
N LEU A 137 3.51 6.03 -20.55
CA LEU A 137 4.51 4.97 -20.59
C LEU A 137 5.01 4.69 -22.01
N ARG A 138 4.12 4.65 -23.01
CA ARG A 138 4.52 4.49 -24.42
C ARG A 138 5.35 5.67 -24.92
N GLU A 139 5.06 6.88 -24.46
CA GLU A 139 5.87 8.07 -24.76
C GLU A 139 7.25 8.01 -24.08
N ALA A 140 7.30 7.56 -22.82
CA ALA A 140 8.54 7.40 -22.05
C ALA A 140 9.52 6.39 -22.66
N GLU A 141 9.05 5.40 -23.42
CA GLU A 141 9.91 4.50 -24.22
C GLU A 141 10.86 5.27 -25.15
N VAL A 142 10.45 6.45 -25.61
CA VAL A 142 11.23 7.31 -26.51
C VAL A 142 11.88 8.48 -25.76
N THR A 143 11.18 9.05 -24.79
CA THR A 143 11.57 10.32 -24.14
C THR A 143 12.29 10.16 -22.81
N ASP A 144 12.16 9.00 -22.15
CA ASP A 144 12.57 8.76 -20.77
C ASP A 144 11.97 9.77 -19.75
N ASP A 145 10.80 10.34 -20.06
CA ASP A 145 10.10 11.31 -19.19
C ASP A 145 9.40 10.61 -18.03
N LEU A 146 10.18 10.23 -17.01
CA LEU A 146 9.68 9.65 -15.78
C LEU A 146 8.77 10.59 -15.00
N GLN A 147 8.92 11.91 -15.15
CA GLN A 147 8.06 12.88 -14.46
C GLN A 147 6.62 12.78 -14.99
N ALA A 148 6.44 12.67 -16.31
CA ALA A 148 5.13 12.44 -16.92
C ALA A 148 4.52 11.10 -16.47
N VAL A 149 5.32 10.02 -16.44
CA VAL A 149 4.88 8.70 -15.96
C VAL A 149 4.39 8.76 -14.51
N PHE A 150 5.17 9.37 -13.60
CA PHE A 150 4.77 9.49 -12.19
C PHE A 150 3.58 10.42 -11.99
N ALA A 151 3.43 11.48 -12.78
CA ALA A 151 2.26 12.34 -12.74
C ALA A 151 0.98 11.57 -13.14
N ALA A 152 1.04 10.77 -14.21
CA ALA A 152 -0.07 9.92 -14.63
C ALA A 152 -0.38 8.81 -13.61
N MET A 153 0.64 8.16 -13.05
CA MET A 153 0.48 7.18 -11.96
C MET A 153 -0.18 7.81 -10.72
N GLY A 154 0.16 9.06 -10.42
CA GLY A 154 -0.49 9.85 -9.37
C GLY A 154 -1.99 9.96 -9.59
N LYS A 155 -2.43 10.20 -10.83
CA LYS A 155 -3.87 10.28 -11.18
C LYS A 155 -4.60 8.95 -11.01
N VAL A 156 -3.95 7.82 -11.32
CA VAL A 156 -4.53 6.50 -11.05
C VAL A 156 -4.74 6.29 -9.55
N THR A 157 -3.71 6.53 -8.74
CA THR A 157 -3.75 6.30 -7.29
C THR A 157 -4.62 7.31 -6.53
N GLU A 158 -4.80 8.52 -7.05
CA GLU A 158 -5.72 9.54 -6.53
C GLU A 158 -7.16 9.00 -6.43
N ASN A 159 -7.61 8.21 -7.42
CA ASN A 159 -8.95 7.60 -7.41
C ASN A 159 -9.07 6.51 -6.33
N CYS A 160 -8.00 5.75 -6.08
CA CYS A 160 -7.98 4.75 -5.00
C CYS A 160 -8.13 5.43 -3.64
N VAL A 161 -7.36 6.50 -3.41
CA VAL A 161 -7.41 7.29 -2.17
C VAL A 161 -8.79 7.91 -1.98
N ALA A 162 -9.32 8.61 -2.99
CA ALA A 162 -10.63 9.23 -2.92
C ALA A 162 -11.76 8.23 -2.62
N CYS A 163 -11.71 7.04 -3.22
CA CYS A 163 -12.69 5.99 -2.94
C CYS A 163 -12.57 5.47 -1.51
N HIS A 164 -11.35 5.19 -1.04
CA HIS A 164 -11.10 4.67 0.30
C HIS A 164 -11.39 5.68 1.42
N ASP A 165 -11.28 6.98 1.12
CA ASP A 165 -11.60 8.07 2.03
C ASP A 165 -13.10 8.39 2.09
N ALA A 166 -13.85 8.08 1.04
CA ALA A 166 -15.28 8.37 0.94
C ALA A 166 -16.18 7.17 1.29
N TYR A 167 -15.76 5.95 0.98
CA TYR A 167 -16.61 4.76 1.03
C TYR A 167 -16.03 3.66 1.92
N ARG A 168 -16.93 2.90 2.54
CA ARG A 168 -16.60 1.65 3.23
C ARG A 168 -17.58 0.56 2.80
N LEU A 169 -17.06 -0.62 2.54
CA LEU A 169 -17.84 -1.76 2.08
C LEU A 169 -18.16 -2.68 3.25
N GLN A 170 -19.36 -3.26 3.25
CA GLN A 170 -19.73 -4.32 4.17
C GLN A 170 -20.64 -5.33 3.46
N PRO A 171 -20.50 -6.64 3.74
CA PRO A 171 -21.48 -7.61 3.28
C PRO A 171 -22.82 -7.38 3.98
N MET A 172 -23.93 -7.58 3.25
CA MET A 172 -25.25 -7.71 3.84
C MET A 172 -25.26 -8.96 4.73
N GLU A 173 -25.84 -8.83 5.92
CA GLU A 173 -26.07 -9.95 6.84
C GLU A 173 -27.04 -10.99 6.27
#